data_AF-A0A1G7JJL0-F1
#
_entry.id   AF-A0A1G7JJL0-F1
#
_cell.length_a   1.000
_cell.length_b   1.000
_cell.length_c   1.000
_cell.angle_alpha   90.00
_cell.angle_beta   90.00
_cell.angle_gamma   90.00
#
_symmetry.space_group_name_H-M   'P 1'
#
loop_
_entity.id
_entity.type
_entity.pdbx_description
1 polymer ?
#
loop_
_entity_poly.entity_id
_entity_poly.type
_entity_poly.pdbx_seq_one_letter_code
_entity_poly.pdbx_strand_id
1 'polypeptide(L)'
;MNTQTLEQMKQLRFYGMLRAFNTSLAPNSIGYTNDELIAYLMQSEWDDRQNRKIERLTKAARFRYSAVMENIDYDGTRNLDRNQIRRFTTCDFIKNQENILITGSTGSGKSYIASAIGHQACSQGFKAMYFNANKLFTMLKISKADGSYLKQIDRLEKQDLLIIDDFGLKALDNLNRHSFMEIIEDRHGKRSTIIASQLPVEAWHEIIGEQTIADAILDRLVHTAHRINIKGESMRKKLRNKH
;
A
#
# COMPACT_ATOMS: atom_id res chain seq x y z
N MET A 1 22.42 23.84 32.31
CA MET A 1 21.41 24.35 31.37
C MET A 1 20.99 23.33 30.31
N ASN A 2 21.91 22.58 29.69
CA ASN A 2 21.55 21.67 28.58
C ASN A 2 20.71 20.45 29.02
N THR A 3 20.90 19.92 30.22
CA THR A 3 20.14 18.75 30.73
C THR A 3 18.64 18.99 30.86
N GLN A 4 18.22 20.18 31.30
CA GLN A 4 16.79 20.52 31.39
C GLN A 4 16.14 20.65 30.02
N THR A 5 16.84 21.28 29.07
CA THR A 5 16.37 21.44 27.69
C THR A 5 16.24 20.08 26.98
N LEU A 6 17.21 19.18 27.16
CA LEU A 6 17.16 17.82 26.64
C LEU A 6 15.97 17.03 27.23
N GLU A 7 15.70 17.16 28.52
CA GLU A 7 14.56 16.49 29.16
C GLU A 7 13.22 17.06 28.66
N GLN A 8 13.12 18.38 28.49
CA GLN A 8 11.95 19.02 27.89
C GLN A 8 11.70 18.54 26.45
N MET A 9 12.74 18.45 25.61
CA MET A 9 12.63 17.91 24.25
C MET A 9 12.10 16.46 24.27
N LYS A 10 12.55 15.64 25.23
CA LYS A 10 12.07 14.27 25.40
C LYS A 10 10.59 14.20 25.81
N GLN A 11 10.16 15.05 26.75
CA GLN A 11 8.77 15.13 27.20
C GLN A 11 7.83 15.64 26.09
N LEU A 12 8.28 16.61 25.30
CA LEU A 12 7.56 17.12 24.11
C LEU A 12 7.63 16.17 22.90
N ARG A 13 8.40 15.07 23.01
CA ARG A 13 8.62 14.07 21.96
C ARG A 13 9.31 14.64 20.71
N PHE A 14 10.19 15.62 20.90
CA PHE A 14 11.07 16.17 19.89
C PHE A 14 12.34 15.32 19.71
N TYR A 15 12.16 14.06 19.31
CA TYR A 15 13.26 13.09 19.27
C TYR A 15 14.29 13.39 18.18
N GLY A 16 13.90 13.96 17.05
CA GLY A 16 14.83 14.39 16.01
C GLY A 16 15.67 15.56 16.48
N MET A 17 15.02 16.57 17.06
CA MET A 17 15.68 17.72 17.67
C MET A 17 16.65 17.31 18.78
N LEU A 18 16.22 16.39 19.65
CA LEU A 18 17.03 15.88 20.75
C LEU A 18 18.34 15.25 20.27
N ARG A 19 18.28 14.42 19.22
CA ARG A 19 19.48 13.79 18.64
C ARG A 19 20.38 14.82 17.97
N ALA A 20 19.79 15.72 17.17
CA ALA A 20 20.52 16.78 16.48
C ALA A 20 21.23 17.74 17.47
N PHE A 21 20.56 18.12 18.54
CA PHE A 21 21.12 18.99 19.59
C PHE A 21 22.27 18.30 20.34
N ASN A 22 22.14 17.01 20.64
CA ASN A 22 23.26 16.25 21.22
C ASN A 22 24.47 16.19 20.26
N THR A 23 24.24 16.03 18.96
CA THR A 23 25.31 16.05 17.94
C THR A 23 25.97 17.42 17.86
N SER A 24 25.22 18.52 17.93
CA SER A 24 25.79 19.89 17.91
C SER A 24 26.57 20.24 19.18
N LEU A 25 26.39 19.48 20.27
CA LEU A 25 27.17 19.65 21.50
C LEU A 25 28.45 18.79 21.52
N ALA A 26 28.67 17.94 20.52
CA ALA A 26 29.84 17.08 20.46
C ALA A 26 31.14 17.88 20.26
N PRO A 27 32.29 17.43 20.79
CA PRO A 27 33.56 18.18 20.75
C PRO A 27 34.08 18.54 19.35
N ASN A 28 33.69 17.77 18.33
CA ASN A 28 34.08 17.96 16.93
C ASN A 28 32.89 18.37 16.04
N SER A 29 31.90 19.05 16.62
CA SER A 29 30.73 19.51 15.87
C SER A 29 31.05 20.72 14.99
N ILE A 30 30.24 20.90 13.95
CA ILE A 30 30.27 22.08 13.10
C ILE A 30 29.79 23.27 13.95
N GLY A 31 30.52 24.39 13.89
CA GLY A 31 30.05 25.64 14.49
C GLY A 31 28.88 26.19 13.69
N TYR A 32 27.72 26.33 14.31
CA TYR A 32 26.52 26.91 13.70
C TYR A 32 26.31 28.33 14.20
N THR A 33 25.85 29.23 13.33
CA THR A 33 25.18 30.46 13.79
C THR A 33 23.84 30.11 14.45
N ASN A 34 23.23 31.07 15.16
CA ASN A 34 21.96 30.83 15.86
C ASN A 34 20.83 30.39 14.91
N ASP A 35 20.75 31.03 13.74
CA ASP A 35 19.76 30.71 12.69
C ASP A 35 20.02 29.34 12.04
N GLU A 36 21.28 29.01 11.75
CA GLU A 36 21.65 27.70 11.22
C GLU A 36 21.34 26.56 12.21
N LEU A 37 21.63 26.76 13.50
CA LEU A 37 21.33 25.77 14.53
C LEU A 37 19.82 25.53 14.63
N ILE A 38 19.02 26.60 14.69
CA ILE A 38 17.55 26.48 14.74
C ILE A 38 17.02 25.77 13.49
N ALA A 39 17.51 26.13 12.30
CA ALA A 39 17.11 25.49 11.05
C ALA A 39 17.45 23.99 11.05
N TYR A 40 18.66 23.62 11.47
CA TYR A 40 19.10 22.22 11.57
C TYR A 40 18.26 21.41 12.56
N LEU A 41 17.98 21.97 13.74
CA LEU A 41 17.14 21.34 14.77
C LEU A 41 15.71 21.12 14.29
N MET A 42 15.11 22.11 13.65
CA MET A 42 13.75 22.04 13.12
C MET A 42 13.64 21.03 11.97
N GLN A 43 14.60 21.05 11.04
CA GLN A 43 14.64 20.10 9.93
C GLN A 43 14.80 18.65 10.45
N SER A 44 15.69 18.44 11.42
CA SER A 44 15.90 17.11 12.02
C SER A 44 14.65 16.57 12.72
N GLU A 45 13.89 17.43 13.39
CA GLU A 45 12.60 17.03 13.99
C GLU A 45 11.53 16.76 12.94
N TRP A 46 11.46 17.58 11.90
CA TRP A 46 10.55 17.37 10.79
C TRP A 46 10.79 16.00 10.13
N ASP A 47 12.04 15.70 9.78
CA ASP A 47 12.44 14.45 9.14
C ASP A 47 12.18 13.24 10.04
N ASP A 48 12.49 13.33 11.34
CA ASP A 48 12.16 12.27 12.31
C ASP A 48 10.65 11.99 12.36
N ARG A 49 9.81 13.02 12.34
CA ARG A 49 8.34 12.85 12.33
C ARG A 49 7.84 12.23 11.04
N GLN A 50 8.36 12.66 9.89
CA GLN A 50 7.98 12.07 8.60
C GLN A 50 8.39 10.60 8.54
N ASN A 51 9.62 10.27 8.95
CA ASN A 51 10.11 8.89 8.97
C ASN A 51 9.26 8.00 9.89
N ARG A 52 8.98 8.44 11.13
CA ARG A 52 8.10 7.69 12.05
C ARG A 52 6.69 7.53 11.50
N LYS A 53 6.15 8.53 10.80
CA LYS A 53 4.84 8.43 10.14
C LYS A 53 4.88 7.34 9.06
N ILE A 54 5.86 7.37 8.17
CA ILE A 54 6.03 6.41 7.08
C ILE A 54 6.18 4.99 7.66
N GLU A 55 7.07 4.78 8.62
CA GLU A 55 7.28 3.49 9.29
C GLU A 55 5.98 2.94 9.89
N ARG A 56 5.22 3.80 10.58
CA ARG A 56 3.94 3.41 11.18
C ARG A 56 2.91 3.02 10.12
N LEU A 57 2.82 3.76 9.01
CA LEU A 57 1.90 3.47 7.91
C LEU A 57 2.28 2.14 7.24
N THR A 58 3.55 1.96 6.89
CA THR A 58 4.08 0.73 6.29
C THR A 58 3.88 -0.49 7.18
N LYS A 59 4.14 -0.37 8.49
CA LYS A 59 3.91 -1.45 9.46
C LYS A 59 2.42 -1.79 9.60
N ALA A 60 1.55 -0.78 9.59
CA ALA A 60 0.10 -0.96 9.67
C ALA A 60 -0.50 -1.62 8.43
N ALA A 61 0.09 -1.36 7.25
CA ALA A 61 -0.39 -1.88 5.97
C ALA A 61 -0.21 -3.40 5.81
N ARG A 62 0.77 -4.01 6.50
CA ARG A 62 1.03 -5.47 6.50
C ARG A 62 1.29 -6.06 5.11
N PHE A 63 2.10 -5.38 4.29
CA PHE A 63 2.50 -5.88 2.97
C PHE A 63 3.17 -7.25 3.04
N ARG A 64 2.93 -8.09 2.03
CA ARG A 64 3.52 -9.44 1.92
C ARG A 64 5.02 -9.41 1.65
N TYR A 65 5.49 -8.41 0.91
CA TYR A 65 6.87 -8.26 0.50
C TYR A 65 7.41 -6.89 0.92
N SER A 66 8.69 -6.84 1.30
CA SER A 66 9.45 -5.59 1.36
C SER A 66 9.88 -5.23 -0.06
N ALA A 67 8.97 -4.62 -0.82
CA ALA A 67 9.11 -4.38 -2.25
C ALA A 67 9.33 -2.89 -2.52
N VAL A 68 10.18 -2.59 -3.49
CA VAL A 68 10.50 -1.21 -3.91
C VAL A 68 10.32 -1.09 -5.41
N MET A 69 9.85 0.07 -5.87
CA MET A 69 9.47 0.30 -7.27
C MET A 69 10.69 0.21 -8.20
N GLU A 70 11.86 0.59 -7.71
CA GLU A 70 13.14 0.62 -8.41
C GLU A 70 13.65 -0.79 -8.74
N ASN A 71 13.31 -1.79 -7.92
CA ASN A 71 13.74 -3.17 -8.11
C ASN A 71 12.76 -3.99 -8.98
N ILE A 72 11.75 -3.35 -9.58
CA ILE A 72 10.86 -4.02 -10.53
C ILE A 72 11.67 -4.39 -11.78
N ASP A 73 11.71 -5.68 -12.10
CA ASP A 73 12.37 -6.18 -13.30
C ASP A 73 11.52 -5.92 -14.56
N TYR A 74 12.05 -5.15 -15.51
CA TYR A 74 11.37 -4.82 -16.78
C TYR A 74 11.86 -5.68 -17.95
N ASP A 75 12.32 -6.90 -17.69
CA ASP A 75 12.61 -7.90 -18.71
C ASP A 75 11.51 -7.92 -19.80
N GLY A 76 11.94 -7.86 -21.07
CA GLY A 76 11.05 -7.68 -22.22
C GLY A 76 9.97 -8.77 -22.36
N THR A 77 10.16 -9.94 -21.76
CA THR A 77 9.16 -11.01 -21.75
C THR A 77 7.95 -10.73 -20.85
N ARG A 78 8.07 -9.76 -19.92
CA ARG A 78 7.04 -9.46 -18.92
C ARG A 78 5.93 -8.53 -19.42
N ASN A 79 6.12 -7.88 -20.57
CA ASN A 79 5.15 -6.94 -21.15
C ASN A 79 4.73 -5.83 -20.15
N LEU A 80 5.69 -5.32 -19.38
CA LEU A 80 5.46 -4.24 -18.41
C LEU A 80 5.82 -2.89 -19.04
N ASP A 81 4.87 -1.96 -19.08
CA ASP A 81 5.13 -0.59 -19.49
C ASP A 81 5.83 0.18 -18.35
N ARG A 82 7.13 0.48 -18.54
CA ARG A 82 7.94 1.24 -17.60
C ARG A 82 7.37 2.64 -17.34
N ASN A 83 6.80 3.29 -18.35
CA ASN A 83 6.22 4.62 -18.18
C ASN A 83 4.98 4.56 -17.30
N GLN A 84 4.12 3.56 -17.51
CA GLN A 84 2.94 3.34 -16.68
C GLN A 84 3.34 3.07 -15.22
N ILE A 85 4.27 2.15 -14.96
CA ILE A 85 4.71 1.85 -13.59
C ILE A 85 5.34 3.08 -12.92
N ARG A 86 6.15 3.85 -13.66
CA ARG A 86 6.75 5.08 -13.16
C ARG A 86 5.69 6.13 -12.81
N ARG A 87 4.57 6.23 -13.53
CA ARG A 87 3.49 7.18 -13.18
C ARG A 87 2.90 6.89 -11.79
N PHE A 88 2.84 5.62 -11.37
CA PHE A 88 2.34 5.26 -10.03
C PHE A 88 3.24 5.75 -8.89
N THR A 89 4.48 6.18 -9.14
CA THR A 89 5.36 6.68 -8.07
C THR A 89 4.90 8.00 -7.48
N THR A 90 4.15 8.80 -8.25
CA THR A 90 3.52 10.05 -7.81
C THR A 90 2.31 9.82 -6.91
N CYS A 91 1.74 8.60 -6.94
CA CYS A 91 0.49 8.24 -6.32
C CYS A 91 -0.71 9.13 -6.73
N ASP A 92 -0.66 9.78 -7.90
CA ASP A 92 -1.76 10.62 -8.38
C ASP A 92 -3.04 9.81 -8.62
N PHE A 93 -2.92 8.52 -8.98
CA PHE A 93 -4.06 7.61 -9.08
C PHE A 93 -4.85 7.52 -7.75
N ILE A 94 -4.20 7.66 -6.59
CA ILE A 94 -4.87 7.67 -5.27
C ILE A 94 -5.68 8.96 -5.09
N LYS A 95 -5.11 10.09 -5.50
CA LYS A 95 -5.79 11.40 -5.44
C LYS A 95 -6.98 11.45 -6.40
N ASN A 96 -6.82 10.84 -7.56
CA ASN A 96 -7.86 10.73 -8.60
C ASN A 96 -8.85 9.59 -8.35
N GLN A 97 -8.66 8.80 -7.28
CA GLN A 97 -9.55 7.70 -6.90
C GLN A 97 -9.66 6.61 -7.98
N GLU A 98 -8.58 6.42 -8.73
CA GLU A 98 -8.46 5.44 -9.80
C GLU A 98 -7.99 4.09 -9.22
N ASN A 99 -8.49 3.00 -9.79
CA ASN A 99 -8.11 1.65 -9.37
C ASN A 99 -6.91 1.14 -10.18
N ILE A 100 -6.24 0.09 -9.68
CA ILE A 100 -5.20 -0.63 -10.44
C ILE A 100 -5.52 -2.12 -10.45
N LEU A 101 -5.65 -2.69 -11.64
CA LEU A 101 -5.89 -4.13 -11.82
C LEU A 101 -4.61 -4.78 -12.36
N ILE A 102 -4.04 -5.71 -11.60
CA ILE A 102 -2.80 -6.40 -11.93
C ILE A 102 -3.11 -7.86 -12.20
N THR A 103 -3.00 -8.28 -13.46
CA THR A 103 -3.27 -9.65 -13.90
C THR A 103 -2.02 -10.33 -14.45
N GLY A 104 -2.02 -11.67 -14.54
CA GLY A 104 -0.90 -12.43 -15.07
C GLY A 104 -0.67 -13.78 -14.38
N SER A 105 0.18 -14.62 -14.95
CA SER A 105 0.44 -15.99 -14.49
C SER A 105 1.02 -16.08 -13.07
N THR A 106 1.01 -17.26 -12.46
CA THR A 106 1.61 -17.49 -11.13
C THR A 106 3.11 -17.20 -11.14
N GLY A 107 3.56 -16.43 -10.15
CA GLY A 107 4.97 -16.07 -10.01
C GLY A 107 5.45 -14.95 -10.93
N SER A 108 4.59 -14.36 -11.76
CA SER A 108 4.92 -13.23 -12.64
C SER A 108 5.23 -11.92 -11.91
N GLY A 109 5.04 -11.83 -10.58
CA GLY A 109 5.40 -10.66 -9.77
C GLY A 109 4.25 -9.70 -9.42
N LYS A 110 2.99 -10.06 -9.67
CA LYS A 110 1.81 -9.22 -9.34
C LYS A 110 1.81 -8.71 -7.89
N SER A 111 1.94 -9.62 -6.94
CA SER A 111 1.97 -9.32 -5.50
C SER A 111 3.15 -8.42 -5.12
N TYR A 112 4.29 -8.54 -5.81
CA TYR A 112 5.45 -7.69 -5.60
C TYR A 112 5.17 -6.26 -6.08
N ILE A 113 4.64 -6.10 -7.29
CA ILE A 113 4.28 -4.78 -7.85
C ILE A 113 3.21 -4.11 -6.99
N ALA A 114 2.15 -4.83 -6.61
CA ALA A 114 1.13 -4.30 -5.70
C ALA A 114 1.75 -3.83 -4.38
N SER A 115 2.64 -4.64 -3.77
CA SER A 115 3.34 -4.26 -2.54
C SER A 115 4.25 -3.05 -2.73
N ALA A 116 4.98 -2.96 -3.85
CA ALA A 116 5.87 -1.85 -4.16
C ALA A 116 5.10 -0.53 -4.31
N ILE A 117 3.97 -0.55 -5.02
CA ILE A 117 3.06 0.60 -5.12
C ILE A 117 2.51 0.98 -3.73
N GLY A 118 2.16 -0.01 -2.92
CA GLY A 118 1.71 0.21 -1.54
C GLY A 118 2.77 0.86 -0.64
N HIS A 119 4.02 0.38 -0.69
CA HIS A 119 5.14 0.99 0.03
C HIS A 119 5.37 2.43 -0.42
N GLN A 120 5.31 2.69 -1.72
CA GLN A 120 5.42 4.03 -2.28
C GLN A 120 4.29 4.95 -1.80
N ALA A 121 3.06 4.44 -1.73
CA ALA A 121 1.93 5.20 -1.18
C ALA A 121 2.16 5.56 0.30
N CYS A 122 2.65 4.62 1.12
CA CYS A 122 3.01 4.89 2.51
C CYS A 122 4.14 5.92 2.63
N SER A 123 5.14 5.87 1.74
CA SER A 123 6.23 6.85 1.67
C SER A 123 5.72 8.25 1.34
N GLN A 124 4.72 8.36 0.47
CA GLN A 124 3.98 9.61 0.18
C GLN A 124 2.98 10.00 1.30
N GLY A 125 2.90 9.22 2.38
CA GLY A 125 2.08 9.52 3.55
C GLY A 125 0.63 9.08 3.47
N PHE A 126 0.24 8.29 2.45
CA PHE A 126 -1.09 7.69 2.32
C PHE A 126 -1.26 6.45 3.22
N LYS A 127 -2.47 6.25 3.73
CA LYS A 127 -2.84 5.06 4.50
C LYS A 127 -3.16 3.91 3.55
N ALA A 128 -2.34 2.88 3.56
CA ALA A 128 -2.55 1.68 2.78
C ALA A 128 -2.89 0.48 3.67
N MET A 129 -3.60 -0.51 3.13
CA MET A 129 -3.77 -1.81 3.74
C MET A 129 -3.71 -2.91 2.69
N TYR A 130 -3.04 -4.01 3.04
CA TYR A 130 -2.86 -5.15 2.17
C TYR A 130 -3.53 -6.39 2.76
N PHE A 131 -4.26 -7.11 1.91
CA PHE A 131 -4.78 -8.43 2.22
C PHE A 131 -4.57 -9.39 1.07
N ASN A 132 -4.32 -10.65 1.43
CA ASN A 132 -4.69 -11.76 0.54
C ASN A 132 -6.23 -11.89 0.55
N ALA A 133 -6.85 -12.04 -0.62
CA ALA A 133 -8.30 -12.05 -0.79
C ALA A 133 -9.00 -13.09 0.11
N ASN A 134 -8.48 -14.33 0.16
CA ASN A 134 -9.07 -15.36 1.01
C ASN A 134 -9.02 -14.98 2.49
N LYS A 135 -7.90 -14.42 2.96
CA LYS A 135 -7.76 -13.97 4.35
C LYS A 135 -8.69 -12.80 4.67
N LEU A 136 -8.88 -11.87 3.74
CA LEU A 136 -9.83 -10.76 3.88
C LEU A 136 -11.24 -11.31 4.07
N PHE A 137 -11.70 -12.17 3.15
CA PHE A 137 -13.04 -12.72 3.21
C PHE A 137 -13.29 -13.61 4.43
N THR A 138 -12.30 -14.43 4.83
CA THR A 138 -12.38 -15.19 6.09
C THR A 138 -12.50 -14.27 7.30
N MET A 139 -11.71 -13.21 7.38
CA MET A 139 -11.80 -12.22 8.47
C MET A 139 -13.18 -11.56 8.51
N LEU A 140 -13.71 -11.15 7.36
CA LEU A 140 -15.04 -10.53 7.26
C LEU A 140 -16.15 -11.49 7.70
N LYS A 141 -16.08 -12.76 7.27
CA LYS A 141 -17.04 -13.80 7.66
C LYS A 141 -17.03 -14.05 9.17
N ILE A 142 -15.85 -14.13 9.79
CA ILE A 142 -15.72 -14.26 11.25
C ILE A 142 -16.28 -13.01 11.95
N SER A 143 -15.99 -11.83 11.43
CA SER A 143 -16.44 -10.57 12.05
C SER A 143 -17.96 -10.38 12.03
N LYS A 144 -18.69 -11.08 11.14
CA LYS A 144 -20.16 -11.11 11.19
C LYS A 144 -20.66 -11.94 12.39
N ALA A 145 -19.95 -13.02 12.74
CA ALA A 145 -20.33 -13.88 13.86
C ALA A 145 -20.01 -13.23 15.22
N ASP A 146 -18.95 -12.41 15.31
CA ASP A 146 -18.54 -11.75 16.57
C ASP A 146 -19.05 -10.30 16.73
N GLY A 147 -19.83 -9.81 15.76
CA GLY A 147 -20.41 -8.45 15.78
C GLY A 147 -19.45 -7.33 15.42
N SER A 148 -18.19 -7.62 15.04
CA SER A 148 -17.19 -6.60 14.69
C SER A 148 -17.18 -6.21 13.20
N TYR A 149 -18.08 -6.75 12.38
CA TYR A 149 -18.11 -6.56 10.92
C TYR A 149 -18.10 -5.09 10.49
N LEU A 150 -19.02 -4.28 11.01
CA LEU A 150 -19.11 -2.85 10.65
C LEU A 150 -17.81 -2.11 10.96
N LYS A 151 -17.14 -2.44 12.07
CA LYS A 151 -15.84 -1.87 12.43
C LYS A 151 -14.73 -2.27 11.44
N GLN A 152 -14.79 -3.47 10.86
CA GLN A 152 -13.83 -3.88 9.83
C GLN A 152 -14.10 -3.16 8.51
N ILE A 153 -15.35 -3.05 8.08
CA ILE A 153 -15.73 -2.30 6.87
C ILE A 153 -15.30 -0.83 6.99
N ASP A 154 -15.65 -0.15 8.08
CA ASP A 154 -15.20 1.21 8.42
C ASP A 154 -13.68 1.37 8.30
N ARG A 155 -12.94 0.36 8.79
CA ARG A 155 -11.48 0.37 8.78
C ARG A 155 -10.95 0.25 7.36
N LEU A 156 -11.55 -0.57 6.51
CA LEU A 156 -11.19 -0.76 5.11
C LEU A 156 -11.53 0.48 4.29
N GLU A 157 -12.71 1.09 4.49
CA GLU A 157 -13.13 2.31 3.79
C GLU A 157 -12.18 3.48 4.04
N LYS A 158 -11.71 3.66 5.29
CA LYS A 158 -10.82 4.76 5.68
C LYS A 158 -9.40 4.67 5.12
N GLN A 159 -9.05 3.60 4.39
CA GLN A 159 -7.74 3.49 3.74
C GLN A 159 -7.74 4.23 2.40
N ASP A 160 -6.75 5.09 2.21
CA ASP A 160 -6.49 5.76 0.94
C ASP A 160 -6.25 4.72 -0.17
N LEU A 161 -5.55 3.62 0.17
CA LEU A 161 -5.28 2.50 -0.72
C LEU A 161 -5.64 1.15 -0.07
N LEU A 162 -6.48 0.36 -0.72
CA LEU A 162 -6.74 -1.04 -0.33
C LEU A 162 -6.16 -1.97 -1.39
N ILE A 163 -5.35 -2.93 -0.97
CA ILE A 163 -4.75 -3.95 -1.86
C ILE A 163 -5.35 -5.30 -1.54
N ILE A 164 -5.97 -5.92 -2.55
CA ILE A 164 -6.55 -7.26 -2.50
C ILE A 164 -5.75 -8.15 -3.47
N ASP A 165 -4.89 -8.99 -2.90
CA ASP A 165 -3.98 -9.87 -3.64
C ASP A 165 -4.48 -11.31 -3.73
N ASP A 166 -4.04 -12.04 -4.76
CA ASP A 166 -4.48 -13.39 -5.11
C ASP A 166 -6.02 -13.51 -5.25
N PHE A 167 -6.67 -12.50 -5.84
CA PHE A 167 -8.11 -12.54 -6.12
C PHE A 167 -8.46 -13.60 -7.18
N GLY A 168 -9.60 -14.26 -6.99
CA GLY A 168 -10.19 -15.19 -7.97
C GLY A 168 -9.59 -16.58 -8.05
N LEU A 169 -8.84 -17.02 -7.03
CA LEU A 169 -8.43 -18.43 -6.91
C LEU A 169 -9.58 -19.40 -6.63
N LYS A 170 -10.69 -18.88 -6.09
CA LYS A 170 -11.93 -19.62 -5.80
C LYS A 170 -13.11 -18.71 -6.10
N ALA A 171 -14.21 -19.30 -6.56
CA ALA A 171 -15.48 -18.59 -6.69
C ALA A 171 -15.94 -18.06 -5.32
N LEU A 172 -16.57 -16.89 -5.32
CA LEU A 172 -17.08 -16.27 -4.09
C LEU A 172 -18.37 -16.98 -3.64
N ASP A 173 -18.45 -17.33 -2.36
CA ASP A 173 -19.72 -17.71 -1.74
C ASP A 173 -20.61 -16.46 -1.56
N ASN A 174 -21.87 -16.65 -1.17
CA ASN A 174 -22.82 -15.54 -1.08
C ASN A 174 -22.37 -14.45 -0.09
N LEU A 175 -21.82 -14.85 1.05
CA LEU A 175 -21.36 -13.91 2.07
C LEU A 175 -20.15 -13.09 1.59
N ASN A 176 -19.19 -13.73 0.93
CA ASN A 176 -18.01 -13.08 0.39
C ASN A 176 -18.37 -12.14 -0.75
N ARG A 177 -19.31 -12.53 -1.61
CA ARG A 177 -19.82 -11.68 -2.69
C ARG A 177 -20.45 -10.40 -2.15
N HIS A 178 -21.38 -10.50 -1.20
CA HIS A 178 -21.98 -9.32 -0.59
C HIS A 178 -20.97 -8.44 0.14
N SER A 179 -20.03 -9.05 0.87
CA SER A 179 -18.98 -8.28 1.56
C SER A 179 -18.03 -7.60 0.57
N PHE A 180 -17.76 -8.22 -0.58
CA PHE A 180 -16.96 -7.61 -1.63
C PHE A 180 -17.71 -6.45 -2.29
N MET A 181 -19.00 -6.62 -2.60
CA MET A 181 -19.86 -5.55 -3.12
C MET A 181 -19.84 -4.32 -2.20
N GLU A 182 -20.07 -4.52 -0.90
CA GLU A 182 -20.06 -3.44 0.10
C GLU A 182 -18.72 -2.68 0.11
N ILE A 183 -17.59 -3.40 0.12
CA ILE A 183 -16.26 -2.78 0.05
C ILE A 183 -16.08 -1.97 -1.22
N ILE A 184 -16.50 -2.49 -2.37
CA ILE A 184 -16.33 -1.81 -3.66
C ILE A 184 -17.24 -0.59 -3.76
N GLU A 185 -18.48 -0.70 -3.28
CA GLU A 185 -19.45 0.38 -3.28
C GLU A 185 -19.02 1.54 -2.38
N ASP A 186 -18.59 1.26 -1.14
CA ASP A 186 -18.17 2.30 -0.21
C ASP A 186 -16.95 3.08 -0.69
N ARG A 187 -16.07 2.41 -1.44
CA ARG A 187 -14.81 2.97 -1.93
C ARG A 187 -14.93 3.63 -3.30
N HIS A 188 -15.93 3.28 -4.10
CA HIS A 188 -16.11 3.79 -5.45
C HIS A 188 -16.21 5.33 -5.47
N GLY A 189 -15.38 5.99 -6.29
CA GLY A 189 -15.33 7.45 -6.38
C GLY A 189 -14.90 8.15 -5.09
N LYS A 190 -14.26 7.43 -4.15
CA LYS A 190 -13.75 8.00 -2.89
C LYS A 190 -12.31 7.59 -2.60
N ARG A 191 -11.94 6.33 -2.88
CA ARG A 191 -10.66 5.73 -2.50
C ARG A 191 -10.21 4.70 -3.54
N SER A 192 -8.89 4.50 -3.66
CA SER A 192 -8.33 3.61 -4.70
C SER A 192 -8.15 2.18 -4.21
N THR A 193 -8.40 1.23 -5.10
CA THR A 193 -8.22 -0.19 -4.83
C THR A 193 -7.27 -0.82 -5.84
N ILE A 194 -6.33 -1.63 -5.35
CA ILE A 194 -5.51 -2.51 -6.19
C ILE A 194 -6.04 -3.93 -6.06
N ILE A 195 -6.35 -4.56 -7.19
CA ILE A 195 -6.66 -5.99 -7.23
C ILE A 195 -5.59 -6.71 -8.03
N ALA A 196 -4.93 -7.68 -7.42
CA ALA A 196 -4.00 -8.57 -8.08
C ALA A 196 -4.62 -9.97 -8.24
N SER A 197 -4.72 -10.45 -9.48
CA SER A 197 -5.36 -11.73 -9.81
C SER A 197 -4.54 -12.54 -10.81
N GLN A 198 -4.65 -13.86 -10.73
CA GLN A 198 -4.11 -14.74 -11.78
C GLN A 198 -5.03 -14.84 -13.00
N LEU A 199 -6.30 -14.49 -12.82
CA LEU A 199 -7.30 -14.54 -13.87
C LEU A 199 -7.34 -13.21 -14.64
N PRO A 200 -7.58 -13.27 -15.95
CA PRO A 200 -7.90 -12.08 -16.73
C PRO A 200 -9.20 -11.45 -16.19
N VAL A 201 -9.35 -10.13 -16.36
CA VAL A 201 -10.50 -9.37 -15.81
C VAL A 201 -11.82 -9.90 -16.37
N GLU A 202 -11.79 -10.37 -17.61
CA GLU A 202 -12.92 -10.93 -18.35
C GLU A 202 -13.50 -12.18 -17.65
N ALA A 203 -12.67 -12.92 -16.88
CA ALA A 203 -13.12 -14.09 -16.13
C ALA A 203 -13.65 -13.74 -14.71
N TRP A 204 -13.54 -12.49 -14.27
CA TRP A 204 -13.93 -12.13 -12.90
C TRP A 204 -15.45 -12.17 -12.71
N HIS A 205 -16.23 -11.92 -13.76
CA HIS A 205 -17.69 -12.00 -13.70
C HIS A 205 -18.16 -13.39 -13.23
N GLU A 206 -17.60 -14.46 -13.81
CA GLU A 206 -17.90 -15.86 -13.44
C GLU A 206 -17.51 -16.18 -12.00
N ILE A 207 -16.33 -15.71 -11.57
CA ILE A 207 -15.78 -15.98 -10.25
C ILE A 207 -16.54 -15.25 -9.14
N ILE A 208 -16.97 -14.03 -9.40
CA ILE A 208 -17.87 -13.30 -8.50
C ILE A 208 -19.20 -14.04 -8.44
N GLY A 209 -19.75 -14.40 -9.60
CA GLY A 209 -21.06 -15.05 -9.72
C GLY A 209 -22.21 -14.14 -9.31
N GLU A 210 -23.44 -14.55 -9.60
CA GLU A 210 -24.64 -13.70 -9.55
C GLU A 210 -24.50 -12.47 -10.45
N GLN A 211 -25.25 -12.47 -11.56
CA GLN A 211 -25.07 -11.53 -12.65
C GLN A 211 -25.16 -10.07 -12.20
N THR A 212 -26.16 -9.75 -11.37
CA THR A 212 -26.43 -8.37 -10.95
C THR A 212 -25.29 -7.78 -10.12
N ILE A 213 -24.78 -8.53 -9.15
CA ILE A 213 -23.69 -8.11 -8.28
C ILE A 213 -22.37 -8.12 -9.03
N ALA A 214 -22.14 -9.12 -9.89
CA ALA A 214 -20.92 -9.17 -10.71
C ALA A 214 -20.81 -7.95 -11.63
N ASP A 215 -21.90 -7.59 -12.31
CA ASP A 215 -21.97 -6.38 -13.15
C ASP A 215 -21.72 -5.11 -12.30
N ALA A 216 -22.40 -4.98 -11.17
CA ALA A 216 -22.26 -3.83 -10.29
C ALA A 216 -20.84 -3.64 -9.72
N ILE A 217 -20.17 -4.74 -9.37
CA ILE A 217 -18.78 -4.73 -8.87
C ILE A 217 -17.82 -4.37 -9.99
N LEU A 218 -17.96 -5.00 -11.16
CA LEU A 218 -17.04 -4.79 -12.28
C LEU A 218 -17.16 -3.38 -12.85
N ASP A 219 -18.38 -2.83 -12.97
CA ASP A 219 -18.60 -1.45 -13.41
C ASP A 219 -17.80 -0.45 -12.54
N ARG A 220 -17.93 -0.55 -11.22
CA ARG A 220 -17.23 0.33 -10.26
C ARG A 220 -15.72 0.10 -10.19
N LEU A 221 -15.27 -1.13 -10.38
CA LEU A 221 -13.84 -1.45 -10.29
C LEU A 221 -13.07 -1.11 -11.55
N VAL A 222 -13.66 -1.38 -12.71
CA VAL A 222 -12.96 -1.44 -14.00
C VAL A 222 -13.01 -0.12 -14.74
N HIS A 223 -14.07 0.68 -14.58
CA HIS A 223 -14.30 1.89 -15.38
C HIS A 223 -13.15 2.91 -15.29
N THR A 224 -12.60 3.13 -14.09
CA THR A 224 -11.49 4.08 -13.86
C THR A 224 -10.13 3.39 -13.65
N ALA A 225 -10.01 2.12 -14.05
CA ALA A 225 -8.89 1.31 -13.63
C ALA A 225 -7.71 1.33 -14.60
N HIS A 226 -6.51 1.53 -14.07
CA HIS A 226 -5.27 1.22 -14.77
C HIS A 226 -5.08 -0.29 -14.82
N ARG A 227 -4.94 -0.86 -16.02
CA ARG A 227 -4.71 -2.29 -16.20
C ARG A 227 -3.23 -2.58 -16.43
N ILE A 228 -2.69 -3.57 -15.71
CA ILE A 228 -1.33 -4.08 -15.84
C ILE A 228 -1.44 -5.59 -16.09
N ASN A 229 -1.21 -6.02 -17.32
CA ASN A 229 -1.22 -7.44 -17.69
C ASN A 229 0.21 -7.97 -17.83
N ILE A 230 0.67 -8.68 -16.81
CA ILE A 230 2.03 -9.20 -16.73
C ILE A 230 2.13 -10.55 -17.44
N LYS A 231 3.05 -10.61 -18.40
CA LYS A 231 3.41 -11.84 -19.12
C LYS A 231 4.72 -12.44 -18.59
N GLY A 232 5.18 -13.50 -19.24
CA GLY A 232 6.47 -14.11 -18.96
C GLY A 232 6.45 -15.17 -17.87
N GLU A 233 7.63 -15.76 -17.66
CA GLU A 233 7.82 -16.87 -16.72
C GLU A 233 7.83 -16.41 -15.25
N SER A 234 7.75 -17.39 -14.35
CA SER A 234 7.81 -17.16 -12.91
C SER A 234 9.15 -16.56 -12.49
N MET A 235 9.10 -15.36 -11.89
CA MET A 235 10.25 -14.67 -11.29
C MET A 235 10.90 -15.49 -10.17
N ARG A 236 10.13 -16.37 -9.51
CA ARG A 236 10.66 -17.27 -8.48
C ARG A 236 11.65 -18.28 -9.05
N LYS A 237 11.43 -18.75 -10.29
CA LYS A 237 12.38 -19.63 -11.00
C LYS A 237 13.64 -18.86 -11.40
N LYS A 238 13.48 -17.65 -11.95
CA LYS A 238 14.62 -16.78 -12.33
C LYS A 238 15.53 -16.45 -11.14
N LEU A 239 14.96 -16.13 -9.97
CA LEU A 239 15.74 -15.86 -8.76
C LEU A 239 16.49 -17.10 -8.26
N ARG A 240 15.90 -18.29 -8.38
CA ARG A 240 16.54 -19.54 -7.97
C ARG A 240 17.71 -19.94 -8.87
N ASN A 241 17.66 -19.58 -10.16
CA ASN A 241 18.72 -19.90 -11.12
C ASN A 241 19.89 -18.89 -11.13
N LYS A 242 19.82 -17.81 -10.34
CA LYS A 242 20.91 -16.83 -10.18
C LYS A 242 21.84 -17.14 -8.98
N HIS A 243 21.56 -18.21 -8.25
CA HIS A 243 22.37 -18.77 -7.18
C HIS A 243 22.85 -20.16 -7.59
#